data_AF-A0ABD3SV91-F1
#
_entry.id   AF-A0ABD3SV91-F1
#
_cell.length_a   1.000
_cell.length_b   1.000
_cell.length_c   1.000
_cell.angle_alpha   90.00
_cell.angle_beta   90.00
_cell.angle_gamma   90.00
#
_symmetry.space_group_name_H-M   'P 1'
#
loop_
_entity.id
_entity.type
_entity.pdbx_description
1 polymer ?
#
loop_
_entity_poly.entity_id
_entity_poly.type
_entity_poly.pdbx_seq_one_letter_code
_entity_poly.pdbx_strand_id
1 'polypeptide(L)' 'MAVSSVENPEVKGNSIYFTDDYWDRMDEDYSYGGHDMGIFSLEDGTIEPLLDSNQQRFEPTPFWISLS' A
#
# COMPACT_ATOMS: atom_id res chain seq x y z
N MET A 1 -10.15 -2.61 -5.69
CA MET A 1 -9.99 -3.89 -6.42
C MET A 1 -10.11 -5.02 -5.41
N ALA A 2 -10.56 -6.21 -5.82
CA ALA A 2 -10.52 -7.40 -4.98
C ALA A 2 -9.88 -8.53 -5.79
N VAL A 3 -8.99 -9.28 -5.16
CA VAL A 3 -8.30 -10.43 -5.76
C VAL A 3 -8.50 -11.65 -4.85
N SER A 4 -8.51 -12.84 -5.45
CA SER A 4 -8.59 -14.09 -4.69
C SER A 4 -7.20 -14.46 -4.17
N SER A 5 -7.04 -14.60 -2.85
CA SER A 5 -5.79 -15.11 -2.26
C SER A 5 -5.56 -16.59 -2.57
N VAL A 6 -6.60 -17.32 -3.04
CA VAL A 6 -6.44 -18.69 -3.54
C VAL A 6 -5.74 -18.70 -4.90
N GLU A 7 -6.01 -17.70 -5.74
CA GLU A 7 -5.38 -17.55 -7.06
C GLU A 7 -4.05 -16.78 -6.99
N ASN A 8 -3.85 -15.99 -5.93
CA ASN A 8 -2.66 -15.18 -5.69
C ASN A 8 -2.08 -15.55 -4.31
N PRO A 9 -1.42 -16.71 -4.17
CA PRO A 9 -0.98 -17.24 -2.87
C PRO A 9 0.08 -16.37 -2.17
N GLU A 10 0.67 -15.41 -2.87
CA GLU A 10 1.58 -14.40 -2.35
C GLU A 10 0.89 -13.29 -1.54
N VAL A 11 -0.43 -13.14 -1.67
CA VAL A 11 -1.19 -12.15 -0.89
C VAL A 11 -1.91 -12.79 0.29
N LYS A 12 -2.00 -12.05 1.39
CA LYS A 12 -2.72 -12.45 2.59
C LYS A 12 -4.22 -12.34 2.34
N GLY A 13 -4.93 -13.43 2.61
CA GLY A 13 -6.39 -13.40 2.62
C GLY A 13 -6.94 -12.46 3.69
N ASN A 14 -8.21 -12.09 3.56
CA ASN A 14 -8.92 -11.27 4.55
C ASN A 14 -8.17 -9.98 4.93
N SER A 15 -7.55 -9.34 3.94
CA SER A 15 -6.68 -8.18 4.14
C SER A 15 -6.93 -7.11 3.09
N ILE A 16 -6.76 -5.85 3.48
CA ILE A 16 -6.80 -4.68 2.60
C ILE A 16 -5.38 -4.17 2.45
N TYR A 17 -4.87 -4.18 1.23
CA TYR A 17 -3.60 -3.59 0.86
C TYR A 17 -3.85 -2.15 0.40
N PHE A 18 -3.11 -1.19 0.95
CA PHE A 18 -3.28 0.22 0.61
C PHE A 18 -1.93 0.93 0.44
N THR A 19 -1.94 1.93 -0.43
CA THR A 19 -0.88 2.91 -0.63
C THR A 19 -1.54 4.28 -0.74
N ASP A 20 -0.74 5.33 -0.57
CA ASP A 20 -1.17 6.72 -0.79
C ASP A 20 -1.86 6.86 -2.17
N ASP A 21 -2.96 7.62 -2.21
CA ASP A 21 -3.80 7.81 -3.39
C ASP A 21 -3.49 9.11 -4.14
N TYR A 22 -2.56 9.92 -3.64
CA TYR A 22 -2.52 11.32 -3.97
C TYR A 22 -1.42 11.77 -4.94
N TRP A 23 -1.41 11.16 -6.13
CA TRP A 23 -0.41 11.42 -7.17
C TRP A 23 -0.31 12.91 -7.57
N ASP A 24 -1.43 13.62 -7.63
CA ASP A 24 -1.51 14.99 -8.17
C ASP A 24 -0.81 16.05 -7.30
N ARG A 25 -0.50 15.77 -6.03
CA ARG A 25 0.21 16.71 -5.15
C ARG A 25 1.50 16.13 -4.56
N MET A 26 2.07 15.09 -5.19
CA MET A 26 3.33 14.47 -4.76
C MET A 26 4.53 15.45 -4.77
N ASP A 27 4.48 16.46 -5.65
CA ASP A 27 5.52 17.50 -5.79
C ASP A 27 5.18 18.80 -5.05
N GLU A 28 4.02 18.88 -4.39
CA GLU A 28 3.73 20.03 -3.55
C GLU A 28 4.61 19.97 -2.30
N ASP A 29 5.16 21.13 -1.92
CA ASP A 29 6.21 21.36 -0.92
C ASP A 29 5.74 21.09 0.54
N TYR A 30 5.05 19.98 0.74
CA TYR A 30 4.69 19.43 2.03
C TYR A 30 5.86 18.61 2.55
N SER A 31 6.03 18.66 3.86
CA SER A 31 6.84 17.74 4.66
C SER A 31 6.44 16.28 4.38
N TYR A 32 6.98 15.72 3.30
CA TYR A 32 6.98 14.32 2.86
C TYR A 32 5.74 13.50 3.24
N GLY A 33 4.72 13.49 2.37
CA GLY A 33 3.65 12.49 2.34
C GLY A 33 4.11 11.14 1.73
N GLY A 34 3.20 10.23 1.38
CA GLY A 34 3.55 8.94 0.77
C GLY A 34 3.95 7.83 1.76
N HIS A 35 3.64 7.99 3.05
CA HIS A 35 3.98 7.02 4.11
C HIS A 35 2.81 6.08 4.41
N ASP A 36 1.60 6.45 3.99
CA ASP A 36 0.38 5.70 4.28
C ASP A 36 0.30 4.48 3.36
N MET A 37 1.11 3.49 3.70
CA MET A 37 1.10 2.17 3.09
C MET A 37 1.03 1.11 4.15
N GLY A 38 0.24 0.07 3.89
CA GLY A 38 0.13 -1.02 4.83
C GLY A 38 -0.80 -2.11 4.35
N ILE A 39 -0.90 -3.09 5.23
CA ILE A 39 -1.83 -4.20 5.10
C ILE A 39 -2.71 -4.16 6.35
N PHE A 40 -3.99 -3.91 6.14
CA PHE A 40 -4.99 -3.94 7.19
C PHE A 40 -5.65 -5.31 7.24
N SER A 41 -5.58 -5.98 8.39
CA SER A 41 -6.21 -7.26 8.64
C SER A 41 -7.69 -7.08 8.99
N LEU A 42 -8.58 -7.71 8.23
CA LEU A 42 -10.02 -7.72 8.52
C LEU A 42 -10.37 -8.70 9.65
N GLU A 43 -9.45 -9.58 10.05
CA GLU A 43 -9.67 -10.57 11.10
C GLU A 43 -9.60 -9.94 12.50
N ASP A 44 -8.55 -9.13 12.73
CA ASP A 44 -8.22 -8.57 14.04
C ASP A 44 -8.05 -7.05 14.04
N GLY A 45 -8.18 -6.40 12.88
CA GLY A 45 -8.07 -4.95 12.74
C GLY A 45 -6.63 -4.41 12.85
N THR A 46 -5.62 -5.28 12.82
CA THR A 46 -4.22 -4.85 12.89
C THR A 46 -3.75 -4.22 11.58
N ILE A 47 -2.78 -3.31 11.68
CA ILE A 47 -2.07 -2.73 10.54
C ILE A 47 -0.62 -3.21 10.61
N GLU A 48 -0.16 -3.86 9.54
CA GLU A 48 1.24 -4.23 9.35
C GLU A 48 1.85 -3.40 8.20
N PRO A 49 3.16 -3.07 8.28
CA PRO A 49 3.82 -2.31 7.22
C PRO A 49 3.88 -3.14 5.92
N LEU A 50 3.57 -2.49 4.79
CA LEU A 50 3.64 -3.14 3.47
C LEU A 50 5.08 -3.41 3.04
N LEU A 51 5.99 -2.49 3.39
CA LEU A 51 7.42 -2.60 3.18
C LEU A 51 8.13 -2.28 4.50
N ASP A 52 9.05 -3.15 4.92
CA ASP A 52 9.94 -2.88 6.05
C ASP A 52 11.03 -1.90 5.60
N SER A 53 10.70 -0.61 5.61
CA SER A 53 11.57 0.47 5.16
C SER A 53 11.49 1.66 6.10
N ASN A 54 12.65 2.20 6.46
CA ASN A 54 12.77 3.47 7.18
C ASN A 54 12.84 4.67 6.22
N GLN A 55 12.53 4.47 4.93
CA GLN A 55 12.58 5.54 3.94
C GLN A 55 11.47 6.55 4.20
N GLN A 56 11.86 7.81 4.23
CA GLN A 56 10.94 8.94 4.36
C GLN A 56 10.27 9.32 3.03
N ARG A 57 10.65 8.67 1.91
CA ARG A 57 10.09 8.91 0.58
C ARG A 57 10.39 7.73 -0.34
N PHE A 58 9.41 7.38 -1.16
CA PHE A 58 9.56 6.45 -2.28
C PHE A 58 9.51 7.25 -3.59
N GLU A 59 10.49 7.03 -4.46
CA GLU A 59 10.57 7.65 -5.79
C GLU A 59 10.77 6.56 -6.86
N PRO A 60 9.79 6.32 -7.73
CA PRO A 60 8.48 6.99 -7.81
C PRO A 60 7.56 6.61 -6.64
N THR A 61 6.48 7.37 -6.46
CA THR A 61 5.40 7.02 -5.53
C THR A 61 4.89 5.60 -5.81
N PRO A 62 4.60 4.80 -4.79
CA PRO A 62 3.99 3.48 -4.94
C PRO A 62 2.67 3.55 -5.71
N PHE A 63 2.48 2.63 -6.66
CA PHE A 63 1.24 2.52 -7.44
C PHE A 63 0.87 1.06 -7.67
N TRP A 64 -0.41 0.80 -7.88
CA TRP A 64 -0.93 -0.53 -8.14
C TRP A 64 -0.85 -0.88 -9.63
N ILE A 65 -0.24 -2.03 -9.94
CA ILE A 65 -0.29 -2.64 -11.28
C ILE A 65 -1.18 -3.87 -11.19
N SER A 66 -2.21 -3.93 -12.03
CA SER A 66 -2.94 -5.16 -12.30
C SER A 66 -2.54 -5.71 -13.66
N LEU A 67 -2.09 -6.96 -13.72
CA LEU A 67 -1.93 -7.68 -14.97
C LEU A 67 -3.31 -8.24 -15.37
N SER A 68 -3.96 -7.58 -16.33
CA SER A 68 -5.23 -8.03 -16.93
C SER A 68 -5.02 -9.15 -17.95
#